data_AF-A0A6M7V597-F1
#
_entry.id   AF-A0A6M7V597-F1
#
_cell.length_a   1.000
_cell.length_b   1.000
_cell.length_c   1.000
_cell.angle_alpha   90.00
_cell.angle_beta   90.00
_cell.angle_gamma   90.00
#
_symmetry.space_group_name_H-M   'P 1'
#
loop_
_entity.id
_entity.type
_entity.pdbx_description
1 polymer ?
#
loop_
_entity_poly.entity_id
_entity_poly.type
_entity_poly.pdbx_seq_one_letter_code
_entity_poly.pdbx_strand_id
1 'polypeptide(L)'
;MTMQPSTFIPGADVKNPRWTGKRKKIPRCTSGSIHMTWGKTIKECEDAFADWHHCALQIVHAENVSFRLLAFVRQYLNMKTGTISGTNLEFAKMGGGCSIKTISREIGLYEGLGLFIGTRRRHKIPGGGINEVRTLRLSLPKTFAPGITMREADP
;
A
#
# COMPACT_ATOMS: atom_id res chain seq x y z
N MET A 1 -8.36 -17.87 43.66
CA MET A 1 -9.10 -17.88 42.38
C MET A 1 -8.08 -18.02 41.27
N THR A 2 -8.00 -19.19 40.64
CA THR A 2 -7.11 -19.45 39.50
C THR A 2 -7.81 -19.02 38.22
N MET A 3 -7.35 -17.93 37.59
CA MET A 3 -7.79 -17.57 36.23
C MET A 3 -7.26 -18.60 35.24
N GLN A 4 -8.16 -19.30 34.55
CA GLN A 4 -7.76 -20.09 33.38
C GLN A 4 -7.49 -19.15 32.20
N PRO A 5 -6.39 -19.34 31.45
CA PRO A 5 -6.15 -18.57 30.24
C PRO A 5 -7.18 -18.99 29.19
N SER A 6 -7.97 -18.03 28.69
CA SER A 6 -8.89 -18.29 27.58
C SER A 6 -8.08 -18.77 26.37
N THR A 7 -8.38 -19.96 25.87
CA THR A 7 -7.78 -20.46 24.63
C THR A 7 -8.23 -19.56 23.48
N PHE A 8 -7.32 -18.72 22.97
CA PHE A 8 -7.57 -18.00 21.73
C PHE A 8 -7.69 -19.02 20.60
N ILE A 9 -8.90 -19.24 20.11
CA ILE A 9 -9.19 -20.10 18.95
C ILE A 9 -9.42 -19.17 17.75
N PRO A 10 -8.46 -19.07 16.81
CA PRO A 10 -8.63 -18.23 15.63
C PRO A 10 -9.85 -18.68 14.81
N GLY A 11 -10.76 -17.75 14.51
CA GLY A 11 -11.85 -17.97 13.56
C GLY A 11 -13.19 -18.43 14.12
N ALA A 12 -13.33 -18.59 15.44
CA ALA A 12 -14.58 -19.02 16.06
C ALA A 12 -15.76 -18.05 15.81
N ASP A 13 -15.47 -16.77 15.57
CA ASP A 13 -16.48 -15.70 15.52
C ASP A 13 -16.73 -15.14 14.09
N VAL A 14 -16.22 -15.80 13.04
CA VAL A 14 -16.25 -15.24 11.69
C VAL A 14 -17.65 -15.32 11.08
N LYS A 15 -18.44 -14.27 11.27
CA LYS A 15 -19.66 -14.02 10.50
C LYS A 15 -19.29 -13.41 9.15
N ASN A 16 -19.75 -14.03 8.06
CA ASN A 16 -19.57 -13.48 6.72
C ASN A 16 -20.39 -12.19 6.55
N PRO A 17 -19.76 -11.03 6.25
CA PRO A 17 -20.49 -9.80 6.02
C PRO A 17 -21.32 -9.89 4.73
N ARG A 18 -22.55 -9.36 4.75
CA ARG A 18 -23.40 -9.22 3.56
C ARG A 18 -22.77 -8.18 2.61
N TRP A 19 -22.23 -8.65 1.48
CA TRP A 19 -21.70 -7.80 0.42
C TRP A 19 -22.82 -7.25 -0.48
N THR A 20 -22.83 -5.94 -0.71
CA THR A 20 -23.87 -5.25 -1.52
C THR A 20 -23.50 -5.11 -3.01
N GLY A 21 -22.37 -5.65 -3.45
CA GLY A 21 -21.92 -5.65 -4.86
C GLY A 21 -21.61 -4.27 -5.49
N LYS A 22 -22.02 -3.16 -4.85
CA LYS A 22 -21.80 -1.79 -5.33
C LYS A 22 -20.32 -1.41 -5.23
N ARG A 23 -19.76 -0.91 -6.33
CA ARG A 23 -18.36 -0.48 -6.41
C ARG A 23 -18.22 0.96 -5.92
N LYS A 24 -17.32 1.19 -4.96
CA LYS A 24 -16.94 2.54 -4.53
C LYS A 24 -16.16 3.25 -5.65
N LYS A 25 -16.61 4.44 -6.06
CA LYS A 25 -15.79 5.36 -6.86
C LYS A 25 -14.96 6.19 -5.88
N ILE A 26 -13.64 6.15 -6.04
CA ILE A 26 -12.72 6.95 -5.22
C ILE A 26 -12.27 8.16 -6.06
N PRO A 27 -12.23 9.37 -5.49
CA PRO A 27 -11.68 10.54 -6.17
C PRO A 27 -10.24 10.24 -6.59
N ARG A 28 -9.91 10.52 -7.85
CA ARG A 28 -8.52 10.45 -8.31
C ARG A 28 -7.80 11.72 -7.88
N CYS A 29 -6.55 11.58 -7.47
CA CYS A 29 -5.63 12.69 -7.23
C CYS A 29 -5.49 13.48 -8.54
N THR A 30 -6.24 14.59 -8.61
CA THR A 30 -6.40 15.38 -9.83
C THR A 30 -5.20 16.30 -10.03
N SER A 31 -4.56 16.69 -8.93
CA SER A 31 -3.38 17.57 -8.89
C SER A 31 -2.07 16.86 -9.31
N GLY A 32 -2.13 15.55 -9.54
CA GLY A 32 -0.94 14.71 -9.79
C GLY A 32 -0.15 14.40 -8.51
N SER A 33 0.85 13.54 -8.66
CA SER A 33 1.72 13.05 -7.57
C SER A 33 3.18 13.38 -7.85
N ILE A 34 3.95 13.62 -6.79
CA ILE A 34 5.41 13.83 -6.86
C ILE A 34 6.10 12.64 -6.21
N HIS A 35 7.20 12.18 -6.83
CA HIS A 35 8.04 11.16 -6.23
C HIS A 35 8.59 11.63 -4.89
N MET A 36 8.60 10.75 -3.90
CA MET A 36 9.32 11.02 -2.65
C MET A 36 10.79 11.31 -2.96
N THR A 37 11.29 12.41 -2.41
CA THR A 37 12.73 12.66 -2.36
C THR A 37 13.34 11.58 -1.48
N TRP A 38 14.26 10.82 -2.05
CA TRP A 38 14.88 9.71 -1.35
C TRP A 38 16.26 10.13 -0.86
N GLY A 39 16.56 9.76 0.38
CA GLY A 39 17.84 10.04 1.02
C GLY A 39 19.02 9.35 0.34
N LYS A 40 20.24 9.83 0.65
CA LYS A 40 21.50 9.15 0.31
C LYS A 40 21.91 8.21 1.43
N THR A 41 21.57 8.54 2.67
CA THR A 41 21.89 7.72 3.86
C THR A 41 20.71 6.85 4.25
N ILE A 42 20.97 5.75 4.96
CA ILE A 42 19.91 4.86 5.48
C ILE A 42 18.95 5.64 6.38
N LYS A 43 19.48 6.52 7.25
CA LYS A 43 18.66 7.35 8.14
C LYS A 43 17.71 8.24 7.36
N GLU A 44 18.19 8.98 6.36
CA GLU A 44 17.33 9.81 5.50
C GLU A 44 16.29 8.98 4.74
N CYS A 45 16.60 7.74 4.35
CA CYS A 45 15.64 6.85 3.70
C CYS A 45 14.54 6.38 4.67
N GLU A 46 14.91 6.05 5.91
CA GLU A 46 13.94 5.69 6.96
C GLU A 46 13.06 6.89 7.33
N ASP A 47 13.63 8.09 7.45
CA ASP A 47 12.88 9.31 7.71
C ASP A 47 11.91 9.63 6.56
N ALA A 48 12.38 9.57 5.31
CA ALA A 48 11.52 9.73 4.14
C ALA A 48 10.39 8.68 4.10
N PHE A 49 10.71 7.42 4.46
CA PHE A 49 9.68 6.38 4.58
C PHE A 49 8.66 6.71 5.67
N ALA A 50 9.11 7.12 6.85
CA ALA A 50 8.26 7.46 7.98
C ALA A 50 7.30 8.62 7.64
N ASP A 51 7.82 9.67 7.00
CA ASP A 51 7.03 10.81 6.56
C ASP A 51 5.98 10.40 5.52
N TRP A 52 6.38 9.59 4.53
CA TRP A 52 5.46 9.02 3.55
C TRP A 52 4.39 8.17 4.22
N HIS A 53 4.77 7.27 5.13
CA HIS A 53 3.87 6.34 5.79
C HIS A 53 2.85 7.07 6.68
N HIS A 54 3.29 8.12 7.38
CA HIS A 54 2.43 8.98 8.19
C HIS A 54 1.34 9.65 7.34
N CYS A 55 1.71 10.25 6.20
CA CYS A 55 0.75 10.84 5.27
C CYS A 55 -0.16 9.80 4.64
N ALA A 56 0.41 8.65 4.24
CA ALA A 56 -0.34 7.57 3.59
C ALA A 56 -1.41 6.99 4.51
N LEU A 57 -1.13 6.82 5.81
CA LEU A 57 -2.12 6.39 6.80
C LEU A 57 -3.32 7.33 6.86
N GLN A 58 -3.08 8.64 6.92
CA GLN A 58 -4.13 9.66 6.97
C GLN A 58 -4.97 9.67 5.68
N ILE A 59 -4.31 9.62 4.51
CA ILE A 59 -4.99 9.60 3.20
C ILE A 59 -5.86 8.35 3.06
N VAL A 60 -5.31 7.17 3.37
CA VAL A 60 -6.04 5.89 3.28
C VAL A 60 -7.22 5.86 4.25
N HIS A 61 -7.05 6.41 5.45
CA HIS A 61 -8.13 6.54 6.43
C HIS A 61 -9.26 7.44 5.93
N ALA A 62 -8.92 8.66 5.49
CA ALA A 62 -9.89 9.65 5.01
C ALA A 62 -10.72 9.11 3.82
N GLU A 63 -10.06 8.38 2.92
CA GLU A 63 -10.71 7.78 1.74
C GLU A 63 -11.33 6.41 2.00
N ASN A 64 -11.27 5.93 3.25
CA ASN A 64 -11.76 4.63 3.70
C ASN A 64 -11.37 3.52 2.69
N VAL A 65 -10.07 3.44 2.45
CA VAL A 65 -9.39 2.42 1.64
C VAL A 65 -8.76 1.38 2.58
N SER A 66 -8.60 0.16 2.08
CA SER A 66 -7.94 -0.92 2.80
C SER A 66 -6.48 -0.58 3.12
N PHE A 67 -6.06 -0.75 4.38
CA PHE A 67 -4.67 -0.60 4.82
C PHE A 67 -3.74 -1.72 4.37
N ARG A 68 -4.23 -2.71 3.61
CA ARG A 68 -3.49 -3.92 3.25
C ARG A 68 -2.13 -3.65 2.62
N LEU A 69 -2.03 -2.68 1.70
CA LEU A 69 -0.73 -2.37 1.09
C LEU A 69 0.22 -1.77 2.11
N LEU A 70 -0.24 -0.84 2.95
CA LEU A 70 0.60 -0.23 3.99
C LEU A 70 1.19 -1.26 4.94
N ALA A 71 0.42 -2.31 5.25
CA ALA A 71 0.84 -3.36 6.17
C ALA A 71 2.13 -4.09 5.75
N PHE A 72 2.43 -4.17 4.45
CA PHE A 72 3.62 -4.88 3.96
C PHE A 72 4.64 -3.99 3.26
N VAL A 73 4.35 -2.71 3.01
CA VAL A 73 5.25 -1.83 2.25
C VAL A 73 6.63 -1.80 2.88
N ARG A 74 6.75 -1.55 4.19
CA ARG A 74 8.05 -1.44 4.87
C ARG A 74 8.92 -2.69 4.73
N GLN A 75 8.30 -3.87 4.74
CA GLN A 75 8.99 -5.14 4.66
C GLN A 75 9.57 -5.42 3.26
N TYR A 76 8.87 -5.00 2.21
CA TYR A 76 9.24 -5.29 0.82
C TYR A 76 9.80 -4.08 0.07
N LEU A 77 9.94 -2.94 0.74
CA LEU A 77 10.52 -1.73 0.17
C LEU A 77 12.02 -1.92 -0.05
N ASN A 78 12.46 -1.68 -1.28
CA ASN A 78 13.87 -1.50 -1.56
C ASN A 78 14.29 -0.11 -1.06
N MET A 79 14.95 -0.07 0.10
CA MET A 79 15.42 1.16 0.73
C MET A 79 16.48 1.92 -0.06
N LYS A 80 17.08 1.34 -1.10
CA LYS A 80 18.01 2.09 -1.97
C LYS A 80 17.28 2.91 -3.03
N THR A 81 16.10 2.47 -3.44
CA THR A 81 15.39 3.04 -4.60
C THR A 81 14.03 3.65 -4.22
N GLY A 82 13.52 3.39 -3.02
CA GLY A 82 12.19 3.81 -2.59
C GLY A 82 11.08 3.12 -3.42
N THR A 83 11.31 1.87 -3.84
CA THR A 83 10.38 1.13 -4.69
C THR A 83 10.09 -0.26 -4.18
N ILE A 84 8.89 -0.77 -4.47
CA ILE A 84 8.53 -2.18 -4.33
C ILE A 84 8.27 -2.74 -5.72
N SER A 85 8.87 -3.89 -6.04
CA SER A 85 8.67 -4.56 -7.32
C SER A 85 8.12 -5.97 -7.12
N GLY A 86 7.17 -6.36 -7.96
CA GLY A 86 6.60 -7.70 -7.93
C GLY A 86 5.48 -7.87 -8.94
N THR A 87 5.07 -9.11 -9.16
CA THR A 87 3.87 -9.46 -9.89
C THR A 87 2.63 -9.25 -9.01
N ASN A 88 1.44 -9.12 -9.61
CA ASN A 88 0.22 -9.05 -8.81
C ASN A 88 0.01 -10.32 -7.95
N LEU A 89 0.53 -11.47 -8.36
CA LEU A 89 0.47 -12.69 -7.55
C LEU A 89 1.34 -12.57 -6.30
N GLU A 90 2.55 -12.04 -6.43
CA GLU A 90 3.45 -11.80 -5.29
C GLU A 90 2.86 -10.77 -4.34
N PHE A 91 2.37 -9.64 -4.85
CA PHE A 91 1.69 -8.64 -4.01
C PHE A 91 0.47 -9.21 -3.28
N ALA A 92 -0.30 -10.10 -3.93
CA ALA A 92 -1.45 -10.76 -3.31
C ALA A 92 -1.03 -11.64 -2.12
N LYS A 93 0.10 -12.35 -2.25
CA LYS A 93 0.70 -13.16 -1.17
C LYS A 93 1.21 -12.27 -0.04
N MET A 94 1.96 -11.21 -0.36
CA MET A 94 2.47 -10.23 0.62
C MET A 94 1.34 -9.59 1.43
N GLY A 95 0.20 -9.31 0.78
CA GLY A 95 -0.99 -8.74 1.40
C GLY A 95 -1.86 -9.72 2.20
N GLY A 96 -1.35 -10.87 2.62
CA GLY A 96 -2.09 -11.85 3.42
C GLY A 96 -2.99 -12.80 2.61
N GLY A 97 -2.67 -13.05 1.34
CA GLY A 97 -3.33 -14.11 0.55
C GLY A 97 -4.65 -13.70 -0.10
N CYS A 98 -4.78 -12.47 -0.58
CA CYS A 98 -5.97 -12.04 -1.32
C CYS A 98 -5.94 -12.46 -2.81
N SER A 99 -7.04 -12.25 -3.54
CA SER A 99 -7.03 -12.55 -4.98
C SER A 99 -6.23 -11.52 -5.79
N ILE A 100 -5.61 -11.96 -6.89
CA ILE A 100 -4.87 -11.10 -7.84
C ILE A 100 -5.69 -9.88 -8.26
N LYS A 101 -7.00 -10.07 -8.51
CA LYS A 101 -7.91 -8.99 -8.89
C LYS A 101 -8.10 -7.97 -7.76
N THR A 102 -8.13 -8.44 -6.51
CA THR A 102 -8.27 -7.57 -5.34
C THR A 102 -7.03 -6.71 -5.16
N ILE A 103 -5.84 -7.31 -5.14
CA ILE A 103 -4.61 -6.54 -4.95
C ILE A 103 -4.35 -5.60 -6.12
N SER A 104 -4.64 -6.01 -7.36
CA SER A 104 -4.48 -5.13 -8.52
C SER A 104 -5.41 -3.92 -8.45
N ARG A 105 -6.64 -4.12 -7.94
CA ARG A 105 -7.58 -3.03 -7.67
C ARG A 105 -7.04 -2.11 -6.59
N GLU A 106 -6.57 -2.64 -5.47
CA GLU A 106 -6.04 -1.84 -4.37
C GLU A 106 -4.80 -1.05 -4.77
N ILE A 107 -3.86 -1.65 -5.52
CA ILE A 107 -2.74 -0.93 -6.11
C ILE A 107 -3.25 0.25 -6.95
N GLY A 108 -4.24 0.03 -7.81
CA GLY A 108 -4.84 1.10 -8.60
C GLY A 108 -5.53 2.19 -7.78
N LEU A 109 -6.08 1.85 -6.59
CA LEU A 109 -6.61 2.85 -5.66
C LEU A 109 -5.48 3.69 -5.06
N TYR A 110 -4.39 3.06 -4.60
CA TYR A 110 -3.25 3.79 -4.05
C TYR A 110 -2.54 4.66 -5.10
N GLU A 111 -2.40 4.17 -6.34
CA GLU A 111 -1.95 4.98 -7.49
C GLU A 111 -2.91 6.16 -7.73
N GLY A 112 -4.22 5.91 -7.69
CA GLY A 112 -5.25 6.94 -7.79
C GLY A 112 -5.19 7.97 -6.67
N LEU A 113 -4.76 7.59 -5.47
CA LEU A 113 -4.54 8.48 -4.33
C LEU A 113 -3.19 9.19 -4.37
N GLY A 114 -2.34 8.92 -5.37
CA GLY A 114 -1.02 9.52 -5.49
C GLY A 114 0.02 8.98 -4.49
N LEU A 115 -0.26 7.85 -3.83
CA LEU A 115 0.65 7.21 -2.87
C LEU A 115 1.74 6.37 -3.54
N PHE A 116 1.46 5.90 -4.76
CA PHE A 116 2.46 5.27 -5.62
C PHE A 116 2.40 5.81 -7.03
N ILE A 117 3.56 5.86 -7.67
CA ILE A 117 3.69 5.93 -9.13
C ILE A 117 4.12 4.55 -9.60
N GLY A 118 3.18 3.84 -10.24
CA GLY A 118 3.42 2.50 -10.77
C GLY A 118 3.95 2.50 -12.19
N THR A 119 4.94 1.65 -12.45
CA THR A 119 5.38 1.29 -13.79
C THR A 119 5.18 -0.20 -14.02
N ARG A 120 4.94 -0.59 -15.27
CA ARG A 120 4.67 -1.99 -15.64
C ARG A 120 5.69 -2.45 -16.66
N ARG A 121 6.28 -3.62 -16.43
CA ARG A 121 7.15 -4.31 -17.38
C ARG A 121 6.57 -5.67 -17.68
N ARG A 122 6.53 -6.01 -18.96
CA ARG A 122 6.02 -7.29 -19.46
C ARG A 122 7.16 -8.09 -20.04
N HIS A 123 7.35 -9.29 -19.53
CA HIS A 123 8.37 -10.21 -20.00
C HIS A 123 7.69 -11.48 -20.50
N LYS A 124 8.12 -11.97 -21.67
CA LYS A 124 7.70 -13.30 -22.13
C LYS A 124 8.34 -14.35 -21.25
N ILE A 125 7.57 -15.35 -20.84
CA ILE A 125 8.06 -16.47 -20.04
C ILE A 125 8.45 -17.61 -20.99
N PRO A 126 9.56 -18.33 -20.74
CA PRO A 126 9.84 -19.58 -21.44
C PRO A 126 8.67 -20.56 -21.29
N GLY A 127 8.15 -21.10 -22.39
CA GLY A 127 6.95 -21.97 -22.39
C GLY A 127 5.64 -21.27 -22.73
N GLY A 128 5.67 -19.98 -23.03
CA GLY A 128 4.49 -19.19 -23.42
C GLY A 128 3.87 -18.43 -22.25
N GLY A 129 3.21 -17.32 -22.57
CA GLY A 129 2.62 -16.41 -21.58
C GLY A 129 3.43 -15.14 -21.33
N ILE A 130 2.83 -14.22 -20.57
CA ILE A 130 3.39 -12.91 -20.23
C ILE A 130 3.41 -12.77 -18.72
N ASN A 131 4.59 -12.53 -18.15
CA ASN A 131 4.72 -12.09 -16.78
C ASN A 131 4.67 -10.55 -16.72
N GLU A 132 3.73 -9.98 -15.97
CA GLU A 132 3.64 -8.54 -15.73
C GLU A 132 4.19 -8.22 -14.34
N VAL A 133 5.35 -7.58 -14.31
CA VAL A 133 5.95 -7.03 -13.10
C VAL A 133 5.54 -5.58 -12.95
N ARG A 134 5.09 -5.20 -11.76
CA ARG A 134 4.82 -3.83 -11.38
C ARG A 134 5.90 -3.33 -10.44
N THR A 135 6.39 -2.14 -10.70
CA THR A 135 7.28 -1.41 -9.79
C THR A 135 6.53 -0.19 -9.28
N LEU A 136 6.28 -0.16 -7.99
CA LEU A 136 5.60 0.91 -7.27
C LEU A 136 6.64 1.78 -6.60
N ARG A 137 6.77 3.03 -7.04
CA ARG A 137 7.63 4.02 -6.39
C ARG A 137 6.81 4.86 -5.42
N LEU A 138 7.33 5.08 -4.22
CA LEU A 138 6.65 5.94 -3.23
C LEU A 138 6.48 7.35 -3.79
N SER A 139 5.29 7.90 -3.59
CA SER A 139 4.93 9.27 -3.97
C SER A 139 3.93 9.85 -2.99
N LEU A 140 3.75 11.16 -3.05
CA LEU A 140 2.66 11.86 -2.37
C LEU A 140 1.91 12.75 -3.37
N PRO A 141 0.61 13.04 -3.11
CA PRO A 141 -0.11 14.09 -3.82
C PRO A 141 0.63 15.43 -3.80
N LYS A 142 0.54 16.21 -4.89
CA LYS A 142 1.06 17.59 -4.90
C LYS A 142 0.39 18.49 -3.87
N THR A 143 -0.90 18.25 -3.67
CA THR A 143 -1.76 19.02 -2.78
C THR A 143 -2.48 18.03 -1.88
N PHE A 144 -2.46 18.31 -0.59
CA PHE A 144 -3.18 17.52 0.40
C PHE A 144 -4.57 18.08 0.65
N ALA A 145 -5.50 17.20 1.03
CA ALA A 145 -6.77 17.62 1.58
C ALA A 145 -6.54 18.38 2.91
N PRO A 146 -7.36 19.40 3.23
CA PRO A 146 -7.27 20.12 4.49
C PRO A 146 -7.51 19.15 5.64
N GLY A 147 -6.47 18.85 6.42
CA GLY A 147 -6.51 17.88 7.53
C GLY A 147 -5.43 16.81 7.48
N ILE A 148 -4.72 16.66 6.36
CA ILE A 148 -3.52 15.81 6.31
C ILE A 148 -2.33 16.64 6.79
N THR A 149 -1.65 16.16 7.82
CA THR A 149 -0.46 16.82 8.39
C THR A 149 0.80 16.03 8.08
N MET A 150 1.92 16.75 7.96
CA MET A 150 3.24 16.13 7.93
C MET A 150 3.65 15.70 9.34
N ARG A 151 4.60 14.75 9.43
CA ARG A 151 5.27 14.46 10.69
C ARG A 151 6.04 15.70 11.13
N GLU A 152 5.86 16.13 12.38
CA GLU A 152 6.70 17.18 12.95
C GLU A 152 8.13 16.62 13.08
N ALA A 153 9.11 17.35 12.57
CA ALA A 153 10.50 17.01 12.86
C ALA A 153 10.73 17.27 14.35
N ASP A 154 11.11 16.24 15.11
CA ASP A 154 11.60 16.46 16.47
C ASP A 154 12.78 17.47 16.39
N PRO A 155 12.77 18.53 17.21
CA PRO A 155 13.81 19.57 17.20
C PRO A 155 15.20 19.06 17.58
#